data_AF-A0A0W0VZD9-F1
#
_entry.id   AF-A0A0W0VZD9-F1
#
_cell.length_a   1.000
_cell.length_b   1.000
_cell.length_c   1.000
_cell.angle_alpha   90.00
_cell.angle_beta   90.00
_cell.angle_gamma   90.00
#
_symmetry.space_group_name_H-M   'P 1'
#
loop_
_entity.id
_entity.type
_entity.pdbx_description
1 polymer ?
#
loop_
_entity_poly.entity_id
_entity_poly.type
_entity_poly.pdbx_seq_one_letter_code
_entity_poly.pdbx_strand_id
1 'polypeptide(L)'
;MHVNNEFSVSTSEHVKTFCKPFLKEYQLTTFNYARIYPDKSLLALHSEPLFAQLYLELNSPPMAPIPTPYWQYQSFFYLTKICNEKNYNTLLKQSILILNSDNPLYLVNQTLEYVEVAVFCSAPGDNPVINRYLNHMKDLMFFVTDFSEKMDPLFKDNEENHLILPPHLAPIVPVTSEQDGRLFHFDEFFRQLKLRKIFPMALLNRLTPREIQCLYYLSRGHGYKTIGNQLEISHRTVETHITNAKTKLNITLTSKLLMHLSKVW
;
A
#
# COMPACT_ATOMS: atom_id res chain seq x y z
N MET A 1 13.46 -28.60 10.24
CA MET A 1 14.20 -27.49 9.61
C MET A 1 14.20 -26.36 10.64
N HIS A 2 15.35 -26.05 11.24
CA HIS A 2 15.43 -24.92 12.17
C HIS A 2 15.47 -23.64 11.33
N VAL A 3 14.46 -22.79 11.52
CA VAL A 3 14.40 -21.48 10.88
C VAL A 3 15.25 -20.52 11.72
N ASN A 4 16.26 -19.89 11.12
CA ASN A 4 17.13 -18.94 11.83
C ASN A 4 16.44 -17.57 11.95
N ASN A 5 15.98 -17.22 13.16
CA ASN A 5 15.38 -15.92 13.47
C ASN A 5 16.31 -15.00 14.29
N GLU A 6 17.60 -15.33 14.40
CA GLU A 6 18.57 -14.56 15.20
C GLU A 6 18.66 -13.10 14.75
N PHE A 7 18.60 -12.85 13.44
CA PHE A 7 18.61 -11.49 12.91
C PHE A 7 17.44 -10.65 13.45
N SER A 8 16.22 -11.19 13.41
CA SER A 8 15.02 -10.51 13.92
C SER A 8 15.07 -10.28 15.43
N VAL A 9 15.69 -11.20 16.18
CA VAL A 9 15.86 -11.06 17.63
C VAL A 9 16.92 -10.01 17.96
N SER A 10 18.08 -10.06 17.30
CA SER A 10 19.20 -9.14 17.53
C SER A 10 18.89 -7.69 17.16
N THR A 11 18.01 -7.46 16.19
CA THR A 11 17.61 -6.11 15.75
C THR A 11 16.43 -5.54 16.55
N SER A 12 15.73 -6.36 17.34
CA SER A 12 14.46 -5.99 17.96
C SER A 12 14.55 -4.79 18.92
N GLU A 13 15.60 -4.66 19.73
CA GLU A 13 15.72 -3.53 20.67
C GLU A 13 15.92 -2.19 19.94
N HIS A 14 16.67 -2.21 18.83
CA HIS A 14 16.84 -1.04 17.97
C HIS A 14 15.49 -0.66 17.33
N VAL A 15 14.79 -1.63 16.75
CA VAL A 15 13.46 -1.44 16.15
C VAL A 15 12.46 -0.91 17.19
N LYS A 16 12.42 -1.52 18.38
CA LYS A 16 11.56 -1.10 19.49
C LYS A 16 11.83 0.33 19.92
N THR A 17 13.10 0.69 20.09
CA THR A 17 13.50 2.06 20.47
C THR A 17 13.07 3.07 19.41
N PHE A 18 13.25 2.74 18.14
CA PHE A 18 12.83 3.58 17.01
C PHE A 18 11.31 3.78 16.98
N CYS A 19 10.54 2.70 17.12
CA CYS A 19 9.08 2.74 17.01
C CYS A 19 8.39 3.35 18.24
N LYS A 20 9.01 3.26 19.43
CA LYS A 20 8.41 3.66 20.71
C LYS A 20 7.74 5.05 20.74
N PRO A 21 8.35 6.15 20.29
CA PRO A 21 7.70 7.46 20.31
C PRO A 21 6.42 7.48 19.45
N PHE A 22 6.47 6.89 18.26
CA PHE A 22 5.33 6.84 17.36
C PHE A 22 4.21 5.97 17.92
N LEU A 23 4.53 4.75 18.36
CA LEU A 23 3.54 3.84 18.95
C LEU A 23 2.86 4.46 20.17
N LYS A 24 3.61 5.17 21.01
CA LYS A 24 3.05 5.87 22.17
C LYS A 24 2.08 6.99 21.78
N GLU A 25 2.46 7.84 20.82
CA GLU A 25 1.63 8.96 20.34
C GLU A 25 0.28 8.47 19.82
N TYR A 26 0.30 7.41 19.01
CA TYR A 26 -0.90 6.84 18.41
C TYR A 26 -1.55 5.73 19.26
N GLN A 27 -1.10 5.51 20.50
CA GLN A 27 -1.64 4.48 21.40
C GLN A 27 -1.69 3.08 20.77
N LEU A 28 -0.64 2.74 20.01
CA LEU A 28 -0.41 1.45 19.38
C LEU A 28 0.55 0.61 20.23
N THR A 29 0.51 -0.71 20.08
CA THR A 29 1.26 -1.63 20.95
C THR A 29 2.47 -2.22 20.26
N THR A 30 2.32 -2.69 19.02
CA THR A 30 3.42 -3.31 18.27
C THR A 30 3.47 -2.83 16.83
N PHE A 31 4.68 -2.93 16.26
CA PHE A 31 4.98 -2.71 14.87
C PHE A 31 5.79 -3.89 14.33
N ASN A 32 5.33 -4.47 13.22
CA ASN A 32 6.04 -5.52 12.51
C ASN A 32 6.30 -5.06 11.08
N TYR A 33 7.46 -5.37 10.54
CA TYR A 33 7.88 -4.97 9.20
C TYR A 33 8.56 -6.13 8.50
N ALA A 34 8.26 -6.32 7.22
CA ALA A 34 8.97 -7.27 6.39
C ALA A 34 9.14 -6.80 4.96
N ARG A 35 10.26 -7.17 4.34
CA ARG A 35 10.42 -7.22 2.88
C ARG A 35 10.31 -8.68 2.44
N ILE A 36 9.46 -8.94 1.46
CA ILE A 36 9.23 -10.26 0.87
C ILE A 36 9.77 -10.22 -0.56
N TYR A 37 10.78 -11.02 -0.84
CA TYR A 37 11.47 -11.04 -2.12
C TYR A 37 10.81 -12.02 -3.12
N PRO A 38 11.08 -11.89 -4.42
CA PRO A 38 10.52 -12.78 -5.45
C PRO A 38 10.83 -14.27 -5.24
N ASP A 39 11.96 -14.59 -4.59
CA ASP A 39 12.35 -15.94 -4.20
C ASP A 39 11.61 -16.47 -2.95
N LYS A 40 10.69 -15.67 -2.40
CA LYS A 40 9.89 -15.90 -1.19
C LYS A 40 10.70 -15.86 0.11
N SER A 41 11.96 -15.47 0.05
CA SER A 41 12.74 -15.16 1.25
C SER A 41 12.20 -13.88 1.88
N LEU A 42 12.35 -13.77 3.21
CA LEU A 42 11.85 -12.63 3.96
C LEU A 42 12.97 -11.96 4.73
N LEU A 43 12.95 -10.65 4.80
CA LEU A 43 13.69 -9.92 5.81
C LEU A 43 12.67 -9.30 6.76
N ALA A 44 12.63 -9.78 8.01
CA ALA A 44 11.61 -9.41 8.99
C ALA A 44 12.21 -8.71 10.23
N LEU A 45 11.62 -7.57 10.58
CA LEU A 45 11.91 -6.76 11.76
C LEU A 45 10.66 -6.63 12.64
N HIS A 46 10.86 -6.71 13.95
CA HIS A 46 9.76 -6.66 14.92
C HIS A 46 10.10 -5.73 16.07
N SER A 47 9.14 -4.89 16.47
CA SER A 47 9.27 -4.10 17.70
C SER A 47 9.14 -4.98 18.95
N GLU A 48 8.56 -6.18 18.82
CA GLU A 48 8.59 -7.22 19.84
C GLU A 48 9.16 -8.53 19.27
N PRO A 49 10.32 -9.00 19.76
CA PRO A 49 10.99 -10.19 19.22
C PRO A 49 10.19 -11.48 19.43
N LEU A 50 9.33 -11.52 20.46
CA LEU A 50 8.48 -12.67 20.75
C LEU A 50 7.51 -12.99 19.60
N PHE A 51 7.15 -12.02 18.76
CA PHE A 51 6.33 -12.29 17.58
C PHE A 51 7.03 -13.24 16.59
N ALA A 52 8.34 -13.09 16.41
CA ALA A 52 9.15 -13.95 15.54
C ALA A 52 9.17 -15.40 16.02
N GLN A 53 9.22 -15.61 17.33
CA GLN A 53 9.17 -16.94 17.93
C GLN A 53 7.78 -17.55 17.78
N LEU A 54 6.74 -16.74 18.03
CA LEU A 54 5.36 -17.19 18.08
C LEU A 54 4.85 -17.78 16.77
N TYR A 55 5.08 -17.13 15.62
CA TYR A 55 4.60 -17.68 14.34
C TYR A 55 5.32 -18.97 13.93
N LEU A 56 6.59 -19.13 14.32
CA LEU A 56 7.37 -20.35 14.10
C LEU A 56 6.86 -21.50 14.98
N GLU A 57 6.68 -21.26 16.27
CA GLU A 57 6.17 -22.25 17.23
C GLU A 57 4.75 -22.71 16.89
N LEU A 58 3.90 -21.79 16.43
CA LEU A 58 2.52 -22.08 16.04
C LEU A 58 2.39 -22.64 14.62
N ASN A 59 3.49 -22.81 13.90
CA ASN A 59 3.49 -23.28 12.51
C ASN A 59 2.48 -22.47 11.65
N SER A 60 2.56 -21.15 11.76
CA SER A 60 1.65 -20.19 11.12
C SER A 60 2.43 -19.20 10.24
N PRO A 61 1.86 -18.77 9.09
CA PRO A 61 2.43 -17.66 8.33
C PRO A 61 2.52 -16.38 9.18
N PRO A 62 3.56 -15.54 9.01
CA PRO A 62 3.76 -14.33 9.81
C PRO A 62 2.81 -13.18 9.44
N MET A 63 1.93 -13.37 8.45
CA MET A 63 0.95 -12.38 8.02
C MET A 63 -0.37 -13.02 7.59
N ALA A 64 -1.44 -12.22 7.61
CA ALA A 64 -2.75 -12.64 7.17
C ALA A 64 -2.77 -13.00 5.67
N PRO A 65 -3.62 -13.95 5.23
CA PRO A 65 -3.86 -14.21 3.83
C PRO A 65 -4.65 -13.03 3.21
N ILE A 66 -3.96 -12.10 2.58
CA ILE A 66 -4.57 -10.95 1.91
C ILE A 66 -5.27 -11.43 0.62
N PRO A 67 -6.58 -11.11 0.43
CA PRO A 67 -7.30 -11.54 -0.78
C PRO A 67 -6.68 -11.01 -2.08
N THR A 68 -6.64 -11.87 -3.12
CA THR A 68 -6.09 -11.56 -4.45
C THR A 68 -6.49 -10.19 -5.03
N PRO A 69 -7.74 -9.71 -4.90
CA PRO A 69 -8.14 -8.42 -5.47
C PRO A 69 -7.39 -7.19 -4.93
N TYR A 70 -6.77 -7.25 -3.75
CA TYR A 70 -6.01 -6.10 -3.22
C TYR A 70 -4.62 -5.98 -3.85
N TRP A 71 -4.05 -7.09 -4.31
CA TRP A 71 -2.71 -7.15 -4.89
C TRP A 71 -2.59 -6.43 -6.25
N GLN A 72 -3.71 -5.97 -6.84
CA GLN A 72 -3.68 -5.12 -8.02
C GLN A 72 -3.20 -3.68 -7.73
N TYR A 73 -3.19 -3.26 -6.45
CA TYR A 73 -2.78 -1.90 -6.07
C TYR A 73 -1.30 -1.86 -5.71
N GLN A 74 -0.56 -0.89 -6.26
CA GLN A 74 0.84 -0.71 -5.90
C GLN A 74 1.04 -0.48 -4.39
N SER A 75 0.14 0.28 -3.76
CA SER A 75 0.12 0.51 -2.32
C SER A 75 -1.31 0.40 -1.80
N PHE A 76 -1.51 -0.29 -0.68
CA PHE A 76 -2.82 -0.44 -0.07
C PHE A 76 -2.77 -0.70 1.44
N PHE A 77 -3.90 -0.45 2.10
CA PHE A 77 -4.13 -0.84 3.48
C PHE A 77 -5.04 -2.07 3.54
N TYR A 78 -4.78 -2.95 4.49
CA TYR A 78 -5.63 -4.09 4.76
C TYR A 78 -5.81 -4.27 6.28
N LEU A 79 -7.03 -4.04 6.78
CA LEU A 79 -7.39 -4.26 8.17
C LEU A 79 -8.06 -5.62 8.28
N THR A 80 -7.60 -6.47 9.19
CA THR A 80 -8.21 -7.79 9.42
C THR A 80 -8.17 -8.17 10.90
N LYS A 81 -9.13 -8.98 11.33
CA LYS A 81 -9.21 -9.54 12.69
C LYS A 81 -9.35 -11.05 12.71
N ILE A 82 -10.06 -11.60 11.72
CA ILE A 82 -10.29 -13.03 11.54
C ILE A 82 -10.25 -13.28 10.05
N CYS A 83 -9.60 -14.37 9.65
CA CYS A 83 -9.57 -14.83 8.27
C CYS A 83 -9.93 -16.32 8.20
N ASN A 84 -9.92 -16.90 7.00
CA ASN A 84 -10.23 -18.32 6.81
C ASN A 84 -9.04 -19.25 7.12
N GLU A 85 -7.91 -18.72 7.59
CA GLU A 85 -6.71 -19.50 7.94
C GLU A 85 -6.64 -19.73 9.46
N LYS A 86 -6.71 -21.01 9.86
CA LYS A 86 -6.88 -21.42 11.26
C LYS A 86 -5.63 -21.16 12.09
N ASN A 87 -4.45 -21.38 11.53
CA ASN A 87 -3.20 -21.20 12.26
C ASN A 87 -2.95 -19.71 12.53
N TYR A 88 -3.27 -18.83 11.58
CA TYR A 88 -3.17 -17.39 11.70
C TYR A 88 -4.19 -16.85 12.70
N ASN A 89 -5.43 -17.36 12.70
CA ASN A 89 -6.39 -17.02 13.76
C ASN A 89 -5.89 -17.46 15.15
N THR A 90 -5.11 -18.56 15.22
CA THR A 90 -4.48 -19.01 16.47
C THR A 90 -3.33 -18.08 16.86
N LEU A 91 -2.49 -17.68 15.90
CA LEU A 91 -1.43 -16.68 16.08
C LEU A 91 -1.98 -15.35 16.61
N LEU A 92 -3.10 -14.86 16.06
CA LEU A 92 -3.75 -13.64 16.55
C LEU A 92 -4.22 -13.78 18.00
N LYS A 93 -4.88 -14.89 18.34
CA LYS A 93 -5.30 -15.16 19.73
C LYS A 93 -4.11 -15.19 20.69
N GLN A 94 -3.01 -15.82 20.30
CA GLN A 94 -1.80 -15.86 21.12
C GLN A 94 -1.10 -14.50 21.20
N SER A 95 -1.12 -13.72 20.12
CA SER A 95 -0.60 -12.35 20.09
C SER A 95 -1.35 -11.43 21.06
N ILE A 96 -2.67 -11.61 21.20
CA ILE A 96 -3.48 -10.90 22.20
C ILE A 96 -3.00 -11.24 23.62
N LEU A 97 -2.82 -12.53 23.92
CA LEU A 97 -2.49 -13.01 25.26
C LEU A 97 -1.05 -12.68 25.68
N ILE A 98 -0.09 -12.81 24.76
CA ILE A 98 1.34 -12.73 25.06
C ILE A 98 1.88 -11.32 24.80
N LEU A 99 1.43 -10.67 23.72
CA LEU A 99 2.01 -9.41 23.22
C LEU A 99 1.11 -8.20 23.45
N ASN A 100 -0.09 -8.40 24.02
CA ASN A 100 -1.12 -7.36 24.11
C ASN A 100 -1.38 -6.67 22.74
N SER A 101 -1.42 -7.49 21.69
CA SER A 101 -1.41 -7.05 20.29
C SER A 101 -2.63 -7.59 19.52
N ASP A 102 -3.49 -6.70 19.06
CA ASP A 102 -4.73 -6.96 18.32
C ASP A 102 -4.90 -5.92 17.19
N ASN A 103 -5.96 -6.03 16.40
CA ASN A 103 -6.35 -5.05 15.38
C ASN A 103 -5.25 -4.76 14.33
N PRO A 104 -4.65 -5.79 13.69
CA PRO A 104 -3.56 -5.57 12.75
C PRO A 104 -4.04 -4.81 11.51
N LEU A 105 -3.44 -3.63 11.30
CA LEU A 105 -3.54 -2.86 10.06
C LEU A 105 -2.26 -3.07 9.26
N TYR A 106 -2.41 -3.72 8.12
CA TYR A 106 -1.36 -3.88 7.14
C TYR A 106 -1.29 -2.64 6.24
N LEU A 107 -0.09 -2.12 6.01
CA LEU A 107 0.28 -1.27 4.89
C LEU A 107 1.19 -2.09 3.98
N VAL A 108 0.79 -2.28 2.73
CA VAL A 108 1.53 -3.06 1.74
C VAL A 108 1.97 -2.13 0.62
N ASN A 109 3.27 -2.13 0.30
CA ASN A 109 3.85 -1.41 -0.84
C ASN A 109 4.58 -2.40 -1.74
N GLN A 110 4.27 -2.37 -3.04
CA GLN A 110 4.86 -3.27 -4.03
C GLN A 110 5.88 -2.53 -4.88
N THR A 111 7.08 -3.10 -4.98
CA THR A 111 8.16 -2.64 -5.86
C THR A 111 8.55 -3.76 -6.84
N LEU A 112 9.46 -3.48 -7.78
CA LEU A 112 10.02 -4.52 -8.66
C LEU A 112 10.95 -5.47 -7.91
N GLU A 113 11.54 -5.05 -6.79
CA GLU A 113 12.57 -5.80 -6.07
C GLU A 113 11.99 -6.63 -4.92
N TYR A 114 10.93 -6.14 -4.28
CA TYR A 114 10.29 -6.78 -3.14
C TYR A 114 8.88 -6.20 -2.88
N VAL A 115 8.11 -6.93 -2.06
CA VAL A 115 6.90 -6.43 -1.40
C VAL A 115 7.24 -6.03 0.02
N GLU A 116 6.99 -4.78 0.37
CA GLU A 116 7.08 -4.27 1.73
C GLU A 116 5.74 -4.44 2.45
N VAL A 117 5.78 -4.99 3.66
CA VAL A 117 4.62 -5.18 4.52
C VAL A 117 4.93 -4.58 5.89
N ALA A 118 4.21 -3.55 6.28
CA ALA A 118 4.25 -2.97 7.61
C ALA A 118 2.92 -3.23 8.33
N VAL A 119 2.97 -3.59 9.61
CA VAL A 119 1.78 -3.97 10.39
C VAL A 119 1.79 -3.19 11.70
N PHE A 120 0.76 -2.38 11.89
CA PHE A 120 0.47 -1.71 13.15
C PHE A 120 -0.60 -2.47 13.91
N CYS A 121 -0.39 -2.66 15.21
CA CYS A 121 -1.36 -3.29 16.10
C CYS A 121 -1.69 -2.36 17.28
N SER A 122 -2.88 -2.52 17.84
CA SER A 122 -3.30 -1.85 19.07
C SER A 122 -3.60 -2.86 20.18
N ALA A 123 -3.97 -2.35 21.36
CA ALA A 123 -4.38 -3.20 22.46
C ALA A 123 -5.72 -3.91 22.15
N PRO A 124 -5.94 -5.12 22.68
CA PRO A 124 -7.24 -5.78 22.61
C PRO A 124 -8.33 -4.89 23.24
N GLY A 125 -9.49 -4.83 22.58
CA GLY A 125 -10.62 -4.01 23.03
C GLY A 125 -10.52 -2.50 22.73
N ASP A 126 -9.50 -2.04 22.00
CA ASP A 126 -9.41 -0.65 21.53
C ASP A 126 -10.44 -0.35 20.43
N ASN A 127 -11.69 -0.08 20.83
CA ASN A 127 -12.79 0.19 19.90
C ASN A 127 -12.54 1.41 18.96
N PRO A 128 -11.90 2.50 19.43
CA PRO A 128 -11.57 3.63 18.56
C PRO A 128 -10.47 3.38 17.51
N VAL A 129 -9.73 2.27 17.57
CA VAL A 129 -8.53 2.06 16.74
C VAL A 129 -8.77 2.26 15.24
N ILE A 130 -9.92 1.82 14.73
CA ILE A 130 -10.25 1.94 13.30
C ILE A 130 -10.32 3.41 12.89
N ASN A 131 -10.99 4.25 13.70
CA ASN A 131 -11.05 5.69 13.43
C ASN A 131 -9.68 6.34 13.56
N ARG A 132 -8.86 5.87 14.51
CA ARG A 132 -7.48 6.35 14.67
C ARG A 132 -6.65 6.06 13.42
N TYR A 133 -6.69 4.84 12.92
CA TYR A 133 -6.04 4.46 11.67
C TYR A 133 -6.52 5.29 10.48
N LEU A 134 -7.83 5.48 10.33
CA LEU A 134 -8.39 6.25 9.21
C LEU A 134 -8.00 7.73 9.27
N ASN A 135 -8.06 8.35 10.45
CA ASN A 135 -7.76 9.77 10.62
C ASN A 135 -6.27 10.08 10.55
N HIS A 136 -5.40 9.11 10.88
CA HIS A 136 -3.95 9.26 10.89
C HIS A 136 -3.24 8.46 9.80
N MET A 137 -3.97 8.05 8.76
CA MET A 137 -3.47 7.20 7.69
C MET A 137 -2.20 7.76 7.03
N LYS A 138 -2.13 9.09 6.84
CA LYS A 138 -0.94 9.76 6.27
C LYS A 138 0.28 9.67 7.18
N ASP A 139 0.07 9.78 8.49
CA ASP A 139 1.14 9.72 9.47
C ASP A 139 1.74 8.31 9.53
N LEU A 140 0.88 7.27 9.44
CA LEU A 140 1.30 5.87 9.33
C LEU A 140 2.16 5.64 8.08
N MET A 141 1.75 6.18 6.92
CA MET A 141 2.54 6.06 5.67
C MET A 141 3.90 6.77 5.79
N PHE A 142 3.91 7.98 6.35
CA PHE A 142 5.14 8.74 6.55
C PHE A 142 6.10 7.98 7.48
N PHE A 143 5.57 7.42 8.58
CA PHE A 143 6.36 6.60 9.49
C PHE A 143 6.96 5.38 8.80
N VAL A 144 6.18 4.62 8.01
CA VAL A 144 6.72 3.45 7.31
C VAL A 144 7.79 3.85 6.30
N THR A 145 7.63 4.99 5.62
CA THR A 145 8.65 5.52 4.70
C THR A 145 9.95 5.84 5.45
N ASP A 146 9.88 6.63 6.53
CA ASP A 146 11.03 7.00 7.37
C ASP A 146 11.68 5.77 8.03
N PHE A 147 10.87 4.80 8.48
CA PHE A 147 11.34 3.54 9.02
C PHE A 147 12.12 2.75 7.97
N SER A 148 11.55 2.57 6.78
CA SER A 148 12.16 1.81 5.67
C SER A 148 13.50 2.44 5.26
N GLU A 149 13.56 3.76 5.10
CA GLU A 149 14.79 4.48 4.76
C GLU A 149 15.89 4.32 5.82
N LYS A 150 15.53 4.39 7.11
CA LYS A 150 16.49 4.28 8.21
C LYS A 150 16.93 2.85 8.49
N MET A 151 16.09 1.87 8.20
CA MET A 151 16.44 0.46 8.35
C MET A 151 17.10 -0.12 7.09
N ASP A 152 17.07 0.58 5.95
CA ASP A 152 17.71 0.17 4.70
C ASP A 152 19.19 -0.25 4.85
N PRO A 153 20.02 0.44 5.67
CA PRO A 153 21.40 -0.01 5.92
C PRO A 153 21.50 -1.35 6.68
N LEU A 154 20.47 -1.77 7.42
CA LEU A 154 20.43 -3.11 8.03
C LEU A 154 20.12 -4.20 7.00
N PHE A 155 19.61 -3.81 5.83
CA PHE A 155 19.17 -4.71 4.76
C PHE A 155 20.22 -4.83 3.65
N LYS A 156 20.95 -3.75 3.36
CA LYS A 156 22.09 -3.78 2.43
C LYS A 156 23.21 -4.65 3.01
N ASP A 157 23.68 -5.60 2.20
CA ASP A 157 24.83 -6.50 2.43
C ASP A 157 24.59 -7.82 3.20
N ASN A 158 23.35 -8.29 3.41
CA ASN A 158 23.14 -9.56 4.12
C ASN A 158 22.01 -10.46 3.56
N GLU A 159 22.22 -11.05 2.37
CA GLU A 159 21.37 -12.18 1.92
C GLU A 159 21.32 -13.33 2.94
N GLU A 160 22.39 -13.51 3.74
CA GLU A 160 22.45 -14.50 4.82
C GLU A 160 21.42 -14.26 5.94
N ASN A 161 20.92 -13.02 6.08
CA ASN A 161 19.90 -12.66 7.07
C ASN A 161 18.47 -12.90 6.54
N HIS A 162 18.32 -13.33 5.29
CA HIS A 162 17.02 -13.64 4.74
C HIS A 162 16.47 -14.92 5.37
N LEU A 163 15.29 -14.79 5.95
CA LEU A 163 14.51 -15.87 6.50
C LEU A 163 13.92 -16.71 5.36
N ILE A 164 14.40 -17.94 5.20
CA ILE A 164 13.80 -18.91 4.30
C ILE A 164 12.80 -19.75 5.09
N LEU A 165 11.52 -19.44 4.92
CA LEU A 165 10.43 -20.19 5.55
C LEU A 165 10.09 -21.46 4.75
N PRO A 166 9.66 -22.54 5.44
CA PRO A 166 9.00 -23.65 4.78
C PRO A 166 7.85 -23.19 3.86
N PRO A 167 7.59 -23.85 2.72
CA PRO A 167 6.61 -23.38 1.74
C PRO A 167 5.20 -23.11 2.28
N HIS A 168 4.77 -23.85 3.32
CA HIS A 168 3.46 -23.66 3.95
C HIS A 168 3.41 -22.48 4.94
N LEU A 169 4.56 -21.94 5.34
CA LEU A 169 4.69 -20.74 6.19
C LEU A 169 5.05 -19.49 5.39
N ALA A 170 5.55 -19.65 4.17
CA ALA A 170 5.87 -18.54 3.29
C ALA A 170 4.60 -17.71 2.98
N PRO A 171 4.65 -16.38 3.07
CA PRO A 171 3.55 -15.52 2.67
C PRO A 171 3.12 -15.78 1.22
N ILE A 172 1.79 -15.79 1.00
CA ILE A 172 1.23 -15.91 -0.33
C ILE A 172 1.16 -14.51 -0.94
N VAL A 173 2.19 -14.16 -1.71
CA VAL A 173 2.20 -12.99 -2.60
C VAL A 173 1.88 -13.49 -4.01
N PRO A 174 0.74 -13.11 -4.60
CA PRO A 174 0.45 -13.45 -5.98
C PRO A 174 1.53 -12.88 -6.89
N VAL A 175 2.03 -13.68 -7.83
CA VAL A 175 2.82 -13.13 -8.94
C VAL A 175 1.86 -12.26 -9.74
N THR A 176 1.91 -10.94 -9.54
CA THR A 176 1.29 -9.99 -10.45
C THR A 176 2.04 -10.13 -11.76
N SER A 177 1.52 -10.93 -12.69
CA SER A 177 2.03 -10.93 -14.05
C SER A 177 1.98 -9.49 -14.54
N GLU A 178 3.07 -9.02 -15.14
CA GLU A 178 3.15 -7.72 -15.83
C GLU A 178 2.12 -7.57 -16.98
N GLN A 179 1.19 -8.52 -17.13
CA GLN A 179 0.33 -8.68 -18.29
C GLN A 179 -1.14 -8.35 -18.07
N ASP A 180 -1.62 -8.13 -16.84
CA ASP A 180 -2.98 -7.61 -16.68
C ASP A 180 -2.89 -6.08 -16.62
N GLY A 181 -3.10 -5.42 -17.77
CA GLY A 181 -3.13 -3.95 -17.95
C GLY A 181 -4.14 -3.19 -17.07
N ARG A 182 -4.63 -3.80 -15.99
CA ARG A 182 -5.46 -3.24 -14.92
C ARG A 182 -4.66 -2.52 -13.84
N LEU A 183 -3.34 -2.75 -13.75
CA LEU A 183 -2.44 -1.93 -12.90
C LEU A 183 -2.60 -0.42 -13.20
N PHE A 184 -3.05 -0.09 -14.41
CA PHE A 184 -3.18 1.29 -14.89
C PHE A 184 -4.37 2.08 -14.34
N HIS A 185 -5.36 1.49 -13.65
CA HIS A 185 -6.55 2.27 -13.25
C HIS A 185 -6.40 3.11 -11.97
N PHE A 186 -5.52 2.73 -11.05
CA PHE A 186 -5.34 3.47 -9.79
C PHE A 186 -4.32 4.62 -9.91
N ASP A 187 -3.22 4.40 -10.62
CA ASP A 187 -2.23 5.45 -10.93
C ASP A 187 -2.77 6.50 -11.90
N GLU A 188 -3.66 6.10 -12.81
CA GLU A 188 -4.36 7.03 -13.69
C GLU A 188 -5.37 7.89 -12.91
N PHE A 189 -5.97 7.37 -11.82
CA PHE A 189 -6.84 8.09 -10.89
C PHE A 189 -6.08 9.08 -9.99
N PHE A 190 -4.89 8.72 -9.47
CA PHE A 190 -4.04 9.65 -8.71
C PHE A 190 -3.34 10.69 -9.60
N ARG A 191 -3.04 10.39 -10.88
CA ARG A 191 -2.66 11.41 -11.88
C ARG A 191 -3.72 12.51 -12.03
N GLN A 192 -5.00 12.21 -11.79
CA GLN A 192 -6.10 13.19 -11.80
C GLN A 192 -6.05 14.15 -10.60
N LEU A 193 -5.27 13.85 -9.55
CA LEU A 193 -5.21 14.67 -8.34
C LEU A 193 -4.44 15.98 -8.49
N LYS A 194 -3.59 16.12 -9.51
CA LYS A 194 -3.01 17.45 -9.78
C LYS A 194 -4.08 18.43 -10.31
N LEU A 195 -5.22 17.96 -10.81
CA LEU A 195 -6.38 18.79 -11.11
C LEU A 195 -7.05 19.36 -9.85
N ARG A 196 -6.90 18.72 -8.67
CA ARG A 196 -7.41 19.25 -7.39
C ARG A 196 -6.74 20.58 -7.00
N LYS A 197 -5.56 20.87 -7.53
CA LYS A 197 -4.88 22.17 -7.32
C LYS A 197 -5.58 23.32 -8.05
N ILE A 198 -6.43 23.01 -9.02
CA ILE A 198 -6.99 23.99 -9.96
C ILE A 198 -8.53 23.98 -9.94
N PHE A 199 -9.13 22.81 -9.72
CA PHE A 199 -10.57 22.63 -9.68
C PHE A 199 -11.01 22.07 -8.32
N PRO A 200 -12.07 22.63 -7.73
CA PRO A 200 -12.74 22.07 -6.55
C PRO A 200 -13.15 20.61 -6.75
N MET A 201 -13.04 19.81 -5.69
CA MET A 201 -13.39 18.38 -5.73
C MET A 201 -14.83 18.14 -6.18
N ALA A 202 -15.77 19.02 -5.82
CA ALA A 202 -17.16 18.96 -6.26
C ALA A 202 -17.33 19.03 -7.78
N LEU A 203 -16.45 19.75 -8.49
CA LEU A 203 -16.47 19.84 -9.96
C LEU A 203 -15.80 18.62 -10.60
N LEU A 204 -14.71 18.12 -10.01
CA LEU A 204 -14.02 16.92 -10.48
C LEU A 204 -14.90 15.67 -10.37
N ASN A 205 -15.72 15.56 -9.32
CA ASN A 205 -16.67 14.45 -9.14
C ASN A 205 -17.77 14.38 -10.21
N ARG A 206 -17.94 15.42 -11.03
CA ARG A 206 -18.91 15.44 -12.13
C ARG A 206 -18.33 14.83 -13.42
N LEU A 207 -17.00 14.71 -13.49
CA LEU A 207 -16.31 14.17 -14.66
C LEU A 207 -16.38 12.65 -14.70
N THR A 208 -16.57 12.08 -15.89
CA THR A 208 -16.44 10.64 -16.10
C THR A 208 -14.97 10.24 -16.24
N PRO A 209 -14.62 8.96 -15.98
CA PRO A 209 -13.26 8.48 -16.20
C PRO A 209 -12.74 8.78 -17.63
N ARG A 210 -13.59 8.58 -18.65
CA ARG A 210 -13.23 8.85 -20.06
C ARG A 210 -13.00 10.34 -20.35
N GLU A 211 -13.76 11.23 -19.72
CA GLU A 211 -13.54 12.67 -19.81
C GLU A 211 -12.17 13.05 -19.25
N ILE A 212 -11.79 12.47 -18.11
CA ILE A 212 -10.50 12.77 -17.46
C ILE A 212 -9.32 12.24 -18.28
N GLN A 213 -9.43 11.02 -18.80
CA GLN A 213 -8.43 10.44 -19.70
C GLN A 213 -8.18 11.33 -20.93
N CYS A 214 -9.25 11.82 -21.57
CA CYS A 214 -9.12 12.72 -22.72
C CYS A 214 -8.45 14.04 -22.34
N LEU A 215 -8.79 14.62 -21.17
CA LEU A 215 -8.14 15.84 -20.68
C LEU A 215 -6.64 15.64 -20.38
N TYR A 216 -6.27 14.47 -19.86
CA TYR A 216 -4.87 14.12 -19.60
C TYR A 216 -4.03 14.12 -20.88
N TYR A 217 -4.44 13.38 -21.92
CA TYR A 217 -3.67 13.37 -23.16
C TYR A 217 -3.70 14.73 -23.87
N LEU A 218 -4.83 15.44 -23.80
CA LEU A 218 -4.93 16.80 -24.33
C LEU A 218 -3.93 17.75 -23.67
N SER A 219 -3.76 17.65 -22.34
CA SER A 219 -2.80 18.48 -21.60
C SER A 219 -1.34 18.27 -21.99
N ARG A 220 -1.02 17.11 -22.56
CA ARG A 220 0.30 16.75 -23.07
C ARG A 220 0.50 17.09 -24.55
N GLY A 221 -0.43 17.84 -25.14
CA GLY A 221 -0.35 18.29 -26.53
C GLY A 221 -0.80 17.25 -27.56
N HIS A 222 -1.39 16.12 -27.14
CA HIS A 222 -1.94 15.16 -28.09
C HIS A 222 -3.19 15.72 -28.79
N GLY A 223 -3.25 15.58 -30.12
CA GLY A 223 -4.45 15.91 -30.91
C GLY A 223 -5.53 14.83 -30.81
N TYR A 224 -6.79 15.17 -31.09
CA TYR A 224 -7.94 14.27 -30.88
C TYR A 224 -7.83 12.93 -31.61
N LYS A 225 -7.20 12.90 -32.78
CA LYS A 225 -6.93 11.65 -33.53
C LYS A 225 -5.95 10.75 -32.78
N THR A 226 -4.87 11.32 -32.25
CA THR A 226 -3.87 10.60 -31.45
C THR A 226 -4.49 10.08 -30.16
N ILE A 227 -5.30 10.90 -29.48
CA ILE A 227 -6.04 10.50 -28.28
C ILE A 227 -6.99 9.35 -28.59
N GLY A 228 -7.73 9.44 -29.70
CA GLY A 228 -8.66 8.39 -30.12
C GLY A 228 -7.95 7.06 -30.35
N ASN A 229 -6.79 7.10 -31.01
CA ASN A 229 -5.95 5.92 -31.20
C ASN A 229 -5.43 5.38 -29.86
N GLN A 230 -4.99 6.24 -28.93
CA GLN A 230 -4.47 5.83 -27.61
C GLN A 230 -5.55 5.22 -26.71
N LEU A 231 -6.80 5.67 -26.83
CA LEU A 231 -7.92 5.25 -25.99
C LEU A 231 -8.84 4.22 -26.66
N GLU A 232 -8.49 3.80 -27.88
CA GLU A 232 -9.28 2.87 -28.71
C GLU A 232 -10.73 3.34 -28.91
N ILE A 233 -10.92 4.65 -29.12
CA ILE A 233 -12.22 5.28 -29.39
C ILE A 233 -12.13 6.21 -30.60
N SER A 234 -13.28 6.53 -31.21
CA SER A 234 -13.28 7.46 -32.34
C SER A 234 -12.85 8.87 -31.92
N HIS A 235 -12.18 9.61 -32.82
CA HIS A 235 -11.85 11.03 -32.58
C HIS A 235 -13.11 11.88 -32.30
N ARG A 236 -14.27 11.52 -32.86
CA ARG A 236 -15.56 12.15 -32.54
C ARG A 236 -16.00 11.87 -31.09
N THR A 237 -15.74 10.66 -30.59
CA THR A 237 -16.00 10.29 -29.20
C THR A 237 -15.09 11.08 -28.25
N VAL A 238 -13.81 11.26 -28.61
CA VAL A 238 -12.87 12.12 -27.87
C VAL A 238 -13.37 13.57 -27.80
N GLU A 239 -13.82 14.12 -28.93
CA GLU A 239 -14.37 15.47 -29.00
C GLU A 239 -15.60 15.64 -28.09
N THR A 240 -16.51 14.66 -28.10
CA THR A 240 -17.67 14.61 -27.20
C THR A 240 -17.25 14.59 -25.74
N HIS A 241 -16.29 13.75 -25.36
CA HIS A 241 -15.78 13.70 -23.99
C HIS A 241 -15.15 15.04 -23.57
N ILE A 242 -14.31 15.65 -24.41
CA ILE A 242 -13.69 16.94 -24.10
C ILE A 242 -14.75 18.06 -23.98
N THR A 243 -15.77 18.03 -24.83
CA THR A 243 -16.88 18.99 -24.80
C THR A 243 -17.72 18.84 -23.53
N ASN A 244 -18.07 17.61 -23.16
CA ASN A 244 -18.79 17.33 -21.92
C ASN A 244 -17.98 17.74 -20.69
N ALA A 245 -16.68 17.46 -20.69
CA ALA A 245 -15.78 17.85 -19.62
C ALA A 245 -15.71 19.39 -19.46
N LYS A 246 -15.59 20.12 -20.56
CA LYS A 246 -15.65 21.60 -20.59
C LYS A 246 -16.94 22.14 -19.99
N THR A 247 -18.08 21.61 -20.40
CA THR A 247 -19.40 21.98 -19.86
C THR A 247 -19.48 21.73 -18.36
N LYS A 248 -19.00 20.57 -17.89
CA LYS A 248 -19.01 20.21 -16.45
C LYS A 248 -18.08 21.07 -15.60
N LEU A 249 -16.93 21.47 -16.15
CA LEU A 249 -15.95 22.35 -15.51
C LEU A 249 -16.28 23.84 -15.67
N ASN A 250 -17.34 24.18 -16.39
CA ASN A 250 -17.72 25.55 -16.73
C ASN A 250 -16.60 26.33 -17.46
N ILE A 251 -15.92 25.67 -18.41
CA ILE A 251 -14.84 26.24 -19.22
C ILE A 251 -15.27 26.27 -20.68
N THR A 252 -15.40 27.46 -21.24
CA THR A 252 -15.88 27.65 -22.63
C THR A 252 -14.76 27.59 -23.68
N LEU A 253 -13.52 27.91 -23.29
CA LEU A 253 -12.38 28.01 -24.21
C LEU A 253 -11.38 26.86 -24.01
N THR A 254 -11.06 26.15 -25.09
CA THR A 254 -10.03 25.09 -25.09
C THR A 254 -8.66 25.61 -24.67
N SER A 255 -8.30 26.83 -25.08
CA SER A 255 -7.06 27.50 -24.65
C SER A 255 -7.03 27.78 -23.15
N LYS A 256 -8.16 28.17 -22.57
CA LYS A 256 -8.30 28.38 -21.12
C LYS A 256 -8.19 27.06 -20.36
N LEU A 257 -8.79 26.00 -20.87
CA LEU A 257 -8.64 24.64 -20.36
C LEU A 257 -7.17 24.19 -20.41
N LEU A 258 -6.51 24.34 -21.56
CA LEU A 258 -5.09 24.00 -21.73
C LEU A 258 -4.17 24.82 -20.82
N MET A 259 -4.42 26.11 -20.64
CA MET A 259 -3.68 26.97 -19.70
C MET A 259 -3.86 26.55 -18.24
N HIS A 260 -5.04 26.05 -17.88
CA HIS A 260 -5.26 25.46 -16.55
C HIS A 260 -4.49 24.16 -16.44
N LEU A 261 -4.59 23.28 -17.46
CA LEU A 261 -3.92 22.00 -17.48
C LEU A 261 -2.38 22.12 -17.56
N SER A 262 -1.81 23.14 -18.19
CA SER A 262 -0.35 23.33 -18.26
C SER A 262 0.28 23.72 -16.92
N LYS A 263 -0.51 24.17 -15.93
CA LYS A 263 -0.04 24.44 -14.56
C LYS A 263 0.05 23.17 -13.70
N VAL A 264 -0.41 22.05 -14.24
CA VAL A 264 -0.53 20.74 -13.60
C VAL A 264 0.67 19.85 -13.99
N TRP A 265 1.24 20.07 -15.17
CA TRP A 265 2.18 19.14 -15.82
C TRP A 265 3.52 19.77 -16.12
#